data_AF-A0A518BB81-F1
#
_entry.id   AF-A0A518BB81-F1
#
_cell.length_a   1.000
_cell.length_b   1.000
_cell.length_c   1.000
_cell.angle_alpha   90.00
_cell.angle_beta   90.00
_cell.angle_gamma   90.00
#
_symmetry.space_group_name_H-M   'P 1'
#
loop_
_entity.id
_entity.type
_entity.pdbx_description
1 polymer ?
#
loop_
_entity_poly.entity_id
_entity_poly.type
_entity_poly.pdbx_seq_one_letter_code
_entity_poly.pdbx_strand_id
1 'polypeptide(L)'
;MKIVKRILSNWMERHQDPVSFALHMVGIPMTIIAVGFLIAGWWLTALILFVGGYAIQFVGHAIEGNDAGELIVFKKMLGKPYVAVVPRDKGTSASTSEPASQ
;
A
#
# COMPACT_ATOMS: atom_id res chain seq x y z
N MET A 1 -9.71 -5.22 19.60
CA MET A 1 -10.26 -4.34 18.53
C MET A 1 -9.43 -3.08 18.24
N LYS A 2 -8.92 -2.34 19.24
CA LYS A 2 -8.16 -1.08 19.00
C LYS A 2 -6.93 -1.26 18.10
N ILE A 3 -6.17 -2.35 18.25
CA ILE A 3 -4.99 -2.65 17.42
C ILE A 3 -5.36 -2.83 15.95
N VAL A 4 -6.37 -3.65 15.66
CA VAL A 4 -6.82 -3.92 14.28
C VAL A 4 -7.28 -2.64 13.61
N LYS A 5 -8.08 -1.82 14.31
CA LYS A 5 -8.51 -0.51 13.79
C LYS A 5 -7.33 0.39 13.44
N ARG A 6 -6.29 0.41 14.29
CA ARG A 6 -5.06 1.19 14.05
C ARG A 6 -4.27 0.68 12.85
N ILE A 7 -4.11 -0.64 12.72
CA ILE A 7 -3.41 -1.24 11.57
C ILE A 7 -4.15 -0.87 10.28
N LEU A 8 -5.47 -1.05 10.28
CA LEU A 8 -6.29 -0.74 9.13
C LEU A 8 -6.26 0.76 8.80
N SER A 9 -6.39 1.65 9.78
CA SER A 9 -6.33 3.10 9.53
C SER A 9 -4.99 3.53 8.93
N ASN A 10 -3.88 3.02 9.46
CA ASN A 10 -2.55 3.31 8.95
C ASN A 10 -2.36 2.73 7.55
N TRP A 11 -2.95 1.56 7.27
CA TRP A 11 -2.90 0.97 5.94
C TRP A 11 -3.71 1.79 4.93
N MET A 12 -4.93 2.21 5.29
CA MET A 12 -5.77 3.10 4.46
C MET A 12 -5.08 4.44 4.19
N GLU A 13 -4.40 5.01 5.18
CA GLU A 13 -3.68 6.28 5.03
C GLU A 13 -2.54 6.21 4.02
N ARG A 14 -1.91 5.03 3.88
CA ARG A 14 -0.79 4.80 2.96
C ARG A 14 -1.22 4.38 1.55
N HIS A 15 -2.46 3.97 1.36
CA HIS A 15 -2.97 3.44 0.09
C HIS A 15 -4.22 4.21 -0.31
N GLN A 16 -4.02 5.47 -0.70
CA GLN A 16 -5.12 6.38 -1.04
C GLN A 16 -5.47 6.28 -2.53
N ASP A 17 -4.53 5.84 -3.38
CA ASP A 17 -4.79 5.62 -4.79
C ASP A 17 -5.64 4.34 -5.00
N PRO A 18 -6.75 4.40 -5.75
CA PRO A 18 -7.62 3.23 -5.93
C PRO A 18 -6.94 2.09 -6.69
N VAL A 19 -5.99 2.39 -7.58
CA VAL A 19 -5.24 1.36 -8.33
C VAL A 19 -4.21 0.72 -7.41
N SER A 20 -3.43 1.53 -6.68
CA SER A 20 -2.51 1.01 -5.65
C SER A 20 -3.23 0.11 -4.64
N PHE A 21 -4.38 0.56 -4.15
CA PHE A 21 -5.22 -0.19 -3.22
C PHE A 21 -5.66 -1.53 -3.80
N ALA A 22 -6.19 -1.54 -5.03
CA ALA A 22 -6.64 -2.76 -5.70
C ALA A 22 -5.49 -3.76 -5.91
N LEU A 23 -4.31 -3.27 -6.33
CA LEU A 23 -3.12 -4.11 -6.48
C LEU A 23 -2.72 -4.75 -5.14
N HIS A 24 -2.77 -4.01 -4.03
CA HIS A 24 -2.50 -4.57 -2.71
C HIS A 24 -3.54 -5.60 -2.27
N MET A 25 -4.81 -5.39 -2.60
CA MET A 25 -5.87 -6.38 -2.32
C MET A 25 -5.67 -7.70 -3.07
N VAL A 26 -4.89 -7.72 -4.15
CA VAL A 26 -4.51 -8.96 -4.85
C VAL A 26 -3.16 -9.48 -4.35
N GLY A 27 -2.14 -8.62 -4.26
CA GLY A 27 -0.78 -9.03 -3.92
C GLY A 27 -0.62 -9.54 -2.48
N ILE A 28 -1.35 -8.97 -1.50
CA ILE A 28 -1.29 -9.42 -0.10
C ILE A 28 -1.83 -10.85 0.03
N PRO A 29 -3.06 -11.20 -0.44
CA PRO A 29 -3.52 -12.58 -0.44
C PRO A 29 -2.57 -13.55 -1.15
N MET A 30 -2.02 -13.16 -2.32
CA MET A 30 -1.06 -14.00 -3.04
C MET A 30 0.18 -14.34 -2.19
N THR A 31 0.77 -13.34 -1.54
CA THR A 31 1.95 -13.56 -0.69
C THR A 31 1.63 -14.37 0.57
N ILE A 32 0.46 -14.22 1.16
CA ILE A 32 0.00 -15.05 2.29
C ILE A 32 -0.19 -16.51 1.84
N ILE A 33 -0.86 -16.73 0.70
CA ILE A 33 -1.09 -18.08 0.15
C ILE A 33 0.24 -18.76 -0.23
N ALA A 34 1.22 -18.00 -0.71
CA ALA A 34 2.55 -18.51 -1.02
C ALA A 34 3.21 -19.21 0.18
N VAL A 35 3.02 -18.69 1.40
CA VAL A 35 3.55 -19.31 2.63
C VAL A 35 2.91 -20.68 2.86
N GLY A 36 1.61 -20.84 2.58
CA GLY A 36 0.93 -22.14 2.65
C GLY A 36 1.54 -23.16 1.69
N PHE A 37 1.78 -22.77 0.44
CA PHE A 37 2.45 -23.63 -0.54
C PHE A 37 3.90 -23.94 -0.17
N LEU A 38 4.60 -22.99 0.45
CA LEU A 38 5.97 -23.19 0.93
C LEU A 38 6.02 -24.30 1.98
N ILE A 39 5.13 -24.24 2.97
CA ILE A 39 5.03 -25.24 4.04
C ILE A 39 4.61 -26.61 3.47
N ALA A 40 3.75 -26.63 2.45
CA ALA A 40 3.33 -27.85 1.76
C ALA A 40 4.43 -28.48 0.86
N GLY A 41 5.60 -27.84 0.73
CA GLY A 41 6.71 -28.31 -0.11
C GLY A 41 6.56 -28.01 -1.60
N TRP A 42 5.61 -27.15 -1.98
CA TRP A 42 5.37 -26.76 -3.36
C TRP A 42 6.21 -25.52 -3.70
N TRP A 43 7.53 -25.71 -3.66
CA TRP A 43 8.51 -24.62 -3.66
C TRP A 43 8.39 -23.68 -4.86
N LEU A 44 8.17 -24.21 -6.08
CA LEU A 44 8.06 -23.38 -7.27
C LEU A 44 6.78 -22.54 -7.27
N THR A 45 5.65 -23.13 -6.91
CA THR A 45 4.37 -22.42 -6.77
C THR A 45 4.46 -21.34 -5.70
N ALA A 46 5.05 -21.66 -4.55
CA ALA A 46 5.30 -20.72 -3.48
C ALA A 46 6.18 -19.55 -3.97
N LEU A 47 7.28 -19.83 -4.67
CA LEU A 47 8.18 -18.81 -5.20
C LEU A 47 7.45 -17.88 -6.19
N ILE A 48 6.70 -18.44 -7.13
CA ILE A 48 5.95 -17.66 -8.13
C ILE A 48 4.91 -16.76 -7.47
N LEU A 49 4.12 -17.30 -6.53
CA LEU A 49 3.11 -16.51 -5.81
C LEU A 49 3.74 -15.44 -4.94
N PHE A 50 4.85 -15.76 -4.27
CA PHE A 50 5.54 -14.80 -3.41
C PHE A 50 6.13 -13.66 -4.23
N VAL A 51 6.94 -13.98 -5.25
CA VAL A 51 7.60 -12.96 -6.10
C VAL A 51 6.57 -12.17 -6.90
N GLY A 52 5.59 -12.84 -7.51
CA GLY A 52 4.53 -12.18 -8.27
C GLY A 52 3.66 -11.29 -7.39
N GLY A 53 3.27 -11.79 -6.21
CA GLY A 53 2.49 -11.00 -5.24
C GLY A 53 3.27 -9.79 -4.72
N TYR A 54 4.57 -9.92 -4.49
CA TYR A 54 5.44 -8.79 -4.12
C TYR A 54 5.59 -7.77 -5.26
N ALA A 55 5.79 -8.24 -6.49
CA ALA A 55 5.90 -7.36 -7.66
C ALA A 55 4.64 -6.50 -7.82
N ILE A 56 3.45 -7.10 -7.69
CA ILE A 56 2.17 -6.39 -7.73
C ILE A 56 2.10 -5.30 -6.64
N GLN A 57 2.50 -5.61 -5.41
CA GLN A 57 2.51 -4.64 -4.30
C GLN A 57 3.50 -3.50 -4.53
N PHE A 58 4.72 -3.80 -5.01
CA PHE A 58 5.70 -2.79 -5.37
C PHE A 58 5.22 -1.88 -6.50
N VAL A 59 4.52 -2.42 -7.50
CA VAL A 59 3.86 -1.61 -8.53
C VAL A 59 2.79 -0.72 -7.91
N GLY A 60 1.99 -1.24 -6.98
CA GLY A 60 1.04 -0.42 -6.22
C GLY A 60 1.71 0.75 -5.50
N HIS A 61 2.80 0.50 -4.77
CA HIS A 61 3.59 1.54 -4.11
C HIS A 61 4.21 2.55 -5.08
N ALA A 62 4.68 2.08 -6.25
CA ALA A 62 5.21 2.96 -7.29
C ALA A 62 4.13 3.89 -7.87
N ILE A 63 2.90 3.38 -8.04
CA ILE A 63 1.74 4.19 -8.46
C ILE A 63 1.31 5.16 -7.36
N GLU A 64 1.31 4.71 -6.11
CA GLU A 64 1.00 5.54 -4.94
C GLU A 64 2.02 6.68 -4.77
N GLY A 65 3.29 6.44 -5.11
CA GLY A 65 4.40 7.36 -4.92
C GLY A 65 5.05 7.28 -3.53
N ASN A 66 4.82 6.21 -2.78
CA ASN A 66 5.44 5.97 -1.47
C ASN A 66 6.35 4.74 -1.46
N ASP A 67 7.18 4.65 -0.42
CA ASP A 67 8.07 3.52 -0.20
C ASP A 67 7.32 2.35 0.44
N ALA A 68 7.59 1.13 -0.06
CA ALA A 68 7.14 -0.10 0.59
C ALA A 68 7.65 -0.19 2.04
N GLY A 69 6.92 -0.89 2.91
CA GLY A 69 7.24 -0.98 4.32
C GLY A 69 8.67 -1.48 4.60
N GLU A 70 9.11 -2.50 3.87
CA GLU A 70 10.45 -3.08 3.98
C GLU A 70 11.52 -2.09 3.54
N LEU A 71 11.26 -1.34 2.46
CA LEU A 71 12.16 -0.29 1.99
C LEU A 71 12.27 0.85 3.00
N ILE A 72 11.18 1.21 3.68
CA ILE A 72 11.21 2.22 4.75
C ILE A 72 12.07 1.74 5.90
N VAL A 73 11.90 0.50 6.37
CA VAL A 73 12.72 -0.06 7.46
C VAL A 73 14.19 -0.04 7.05
N PHE A 74 14.51 -0.48 5.83
CA PHE A 74 15.88 -0.49 5.32
C PHE A 74 16.46 0.93 5.18
N LYS A 75 15.73 1.87 4.57
CA LYS A 75 16.15 3.27 4.44
C LYS A 75 16.35 3.92 5.81
N LYS A 76 15.46 3.65 6.77
CA LYS A 76 15.57 4.13 8.15
C LYS A 76 16.83 3.59 8.84
N MET A 77 17.12 2.30 8.67
CA MET A 77 18.37 1.69 9.17
C MET A 77 19.62 2.33 8.57
N LEU A 78 19.55 2.78 7.32
CA LEU A 78 20.63 3.48 6.62
C LEU A 78 20.64 5.00 6.83
N GLY A 79 19.73 5.56 7.65
CA GLY A 79 19.60 7.01 7.83
C GLY A 79 19.18 7.77 6.57
N LYS A 80 18.60 7.09 5.57
CA LYS A 80 18.16 7.69 4.30
C LYS A 80 16.73 8.23 4.40
N PRO A 81 16.40 9.31 3.66
CA PRO A 81 15.03 9.79 3.56
C PRO A 81 14.11 8.72 2.93
N TYR A 82 12.87 8.67 3.40
CA TYR A 82 11.83 7.77 2.90
C TYR A 82 10.48 8.49 2.85
N VAL A 83 9.57 7.98 2.02
CA VAL A 83 8.20 8.48 1.88
C VAL A 83 7.24 7.43 2.39
N ALA A 84 6.54 7.68 3.50
CA ALA A 84 5.55 6.73 4.03
C ALA A 84 4.14 6.98 3.49
N VAL A 85 3.75 8.24 3.40
CA VAL A 85 2.43 8.71 2.97
C VAL A 85 2.66 9.85 2.00
N VAL A 86 2.01 9.79 0.84
CA VAL A 86 2.01 10.92 -0.11
C VAL A 86 0.91 11.88 0.32
N PRO A 87 1.21 13.17 0.53
CA PRO A 87 0.16 14.16 0.76
C PRO A 87 -0.75 14.24 -0.47
N ARG A 88 -2.02 13.88 -0.32
CA ARG A 88 -3.05 14.22 -1.29
C ARG A 88 -3.88 15.36 -0.72
N ASP A 89 -3.95 16.46 -1.45
CA ASP A 89 -4.94 17.48 -1.20
C ASP A 89 -6.32 16.84 -1.32
N LYS A 90 -7.11 16.88 -0.24
CA LYS A 90 -8.55 16.65 -0.34
C LYS A 90 -9.12 17.87 -1.06
N GLY A 91 -8.97 17.92 -2.39
CA GLY A 91 -9.34 19.08 -3.18
C GLY A 91 -10.75 19.58 -2.85
N THR A 92 -10.83 20.85 -2.47
CA THR A 92 -11.67 21.85 -3.14
C THR A 92 -13.05 21.36 -3.57
N SER A 93 -13.91 21.07 -2.59
CA SER A 93 -15.35 20.89 -2.77
C SER A 93 -16.18 21.92 -1.98
N ALA A 94 -15.58 23.08 -1.66
CA ALA A 94 -16.25 24.17 -0.96
C ALA A 94 -15.76 25.54 -1.44
N SER A 95 -16.01 25.88 -2.70
CA SER A 95 -16.17 27.30 -3.11
C SER A 95 -16.85 27.38 -4.49
N THR A 96 -18.07 26.86 -4.60
CA THR A 96 -19.00 27.48 -5.56
C THR A 96 -19.41 28.79 -4.91
N SER A 97 -18.83 29.87 -5.40
CA SER A 97 -19.22 31.25 -5.12
C SER A 97 -20.73 31.42 -5.29
N GLU A 98 -21.41 31.68 -4.19
CA GLU A 98 -22.73 32.29 -4.18
C GLU A 98 -22.57 33.72 -4.74
N PRO A 99 -23.21 34.09 -5.87
CA PRO A 99 -23.20 35.47 -6.30
C PRO A 99 -24.07 36.26 -5.33
N ALA A 100 -23.43 37.20 -4.62
CA ALA A 100 -24.11 38.20 -3.82
C ALA A 100 -25.17 38.91 -4.69
N SER A 101 -26.41 38.81 -4.23
CA SER A 101 -27.52 39.64 -4.66
C SER A 101 -27.18 41.12 -4.47
N GLN A 102 -27.29 41.89 -5.56
CA GLN A 102 -27.54 43.32 -5.55
C GLN A 102 -28.88 43.56 -6.25
#